data_AF-A0A0R2FC03-F1
#
_entry.id   AF-A0A0R2FC03-F1
#
_cell.length_a   1.000
_cell.length_b   1.000
_cell.length_c   1.000
_cell.angle_alpha   90.00
_cell.angle_beta   90.00
_cell.angle_gamma   90.00
#
_symmetry.space_group_name_H-M   'P 1'
#
loop_
_entity.id
_entity.type
_entity.pdbx_description
1 polymer ?
#
loop_
_entity_poly.entity_id
_entity_poly.type
_entity_poly.pdbx_seq_one_letter_code
_entity_poly.pdbx_strand_id
1 'polypeptide(L)'
;MQTISGHQVHAATQMQTATLVYVDSNGKQVGTEAISGNVGTSFDISHASVSGYKTTSRPTSYTFTAVANQTVTIHVTKAPTIARATLVYTTKRGLVVATEPINGAVGQSIDLTHASTVGYQTASTAPTTYRFTQATNQRVTMPVSPTAQGITVSYYSGNKRVSRAFELVKTGETIPVKAPLGYRLVKQAQRTMPAKGLGQLRVAVTQQTGWARLSASSLFWSLVVAIGLILWDQIAGYREFKAKSKSKSKESEMK
;
A
#
# COMPACT_ATOMS: atom_id res chain seq x y z
N MET A 1 2.55 16.56 -93.36
CA MET A 1 3.80 15.96 -92.85
C MET A 1 3.83 16.19 -91.34
N GLN A 2 3.54 15.15 -90.56
CA GLN A 2 3.56 15.20 -89.09
C GLN A 2 4.88 14.61 -88.60
N THR A 3 5.66 15.41 -87.89
CA THR A 3 6.87 15.02 -87.16
C THR A 3 6.47 14.21 -85.93
N ILE A 4 6.97 12.98 -85.85
CA ILE A 4 6.76 12.07 -84.72
C ILE A 4 7.77 12.48 -83.63
N SER A 5 7.28 13.05 -82.53
CA SER A 5 8.06 13.29 -81.32
C SER A 5 8.54 11.95 -80.77
N GLY A 6 9.86 11.76 -80.77
CA GLY A 6 10.52 10.66 -80.10
C GLY A 6 10.15 10.66 -78.62
N HIS A 7 9.52 9.57 -78.18
CA HIS A 7 9.35 9.30 -76.76
C HIS A 7 10.74 9.14 -76.15
N GLN A 8 11.09 10.06 -75.26
CA GLN A 8 12.22 9.91 -74.35
C GLN A 8 11.98 8.65 -73.52
N VAL A 9 12.66 7.56 -73.88
CA VAL A 9 12.77 6.37 -73.05
C VAL A 9 13.64 6.77 -71.86
N HIS A 10 13.00 6.92 -70.68
CA HIS A 10 13.71 7.15 -69.43
C HIS A 10 14.82 6.10 -69.29
N ALA A 11 16.06 6.56 -69.21
CA ALA A 11 17.22 5.70 -69.01
C ALA A 11 16.97 4.74 -67.85
N ALA A 12 17.22 3.45 -68.08
CA ALA A 12 17.18 2.44 -67.04
C ALA A 12 18.09 2.91 -65.90
N THR A 13 17.47 3.33 -64.80
CA THR A 13 18.17 3.96 -63.71
C THR A 13 18.89 2.85 -62.97
N GLN A 14 20.21 2.78 -63.10
CA GLN A 14 21.01 1.69 -62.54
C GLN A 14 20.71 1.54 -61.05
N MET A 15 20.30 0.33 -60.62
CA MET A 15 20.09 0.04 -59.21
C MET A 15 21.45 -0.09 -58.51
N GLN A 16 21.59 0.56 -57.37
CA GLN A 16 22.80 0.55 -56.55
C GLN A 16 22.45 0.26 -55.09
N THR A 17 23.43 -0.27 -54.36
CA THR A 17 23.32 -0.53 -52.92
C THR A 17 24.28 0.39 -52.16
N ALA A 18 23.83 0.90 -51.02
CA ALA A 18 24.68 1.57 -50.04
C ALA A 18 24.54 0.90 -48.69
N THR A 19 25.59 0.99 -47.87
CA THR A 19 25.62 0.44 -46.52
C THR A 19 25.63 1.58 -45.51
N LEU A 20 24.64 1.60 -44.63
CA LEU A 20 24.69 2.42 -43.42
C LEU A 20 25.59 1.72 -42.42
N VAL A 21 26.67 2.38 -41.99
CA VAL A 21 27.65 1.85 -41.04
C VAL A 21 27.49 2.57 -39.72
N TYR A 22 27.11 1.85 -38.68
CA TYR A 22 26.91 2.40 -37.34
C TYR A 22 28.22 2.33 -36.56
N VAL A 23 28.74 3.49 -36.13
CA VAL A 23 30.00 3.59 -35.37
C VAL A 23 29.76 4.23 -34.00
N ASP A 24 30.40 3.67 -32.98
CA ASP A 24 30.35 4.22 -31.63
C ASP A 24 31.32 5.39 -31.44
N SER A 25 31.33 5.99 -30.23
CA SER A 25 32.20 7.11 -29.89
C SER A 25 33.70 6.79 -29.96
N ASN A 26 34.08 5.51 -29.96
CA ASN A 26 35.46 5.06 -30.10
C ASN A 26 35.83 4.72 -31.55
N GLY A 27 34.92 4.98 -32.51
CA GLY A 27 35.10 4.64 -33.92
C GLY A 27 34.89 3.15 -34.23
N LYS A 28 34.42 2.34 -33.27
CA LYS A 28 34.17 0.92 -33.50
C LYS A 28 32.84 0.75 -34.25
N GLN A 29 32.84 -0.06 -35.30
CA GLN A 29 31.63 -0.49 -35.99
C GLN A 29 30.80 -1.44 -35.10
N VAL A 30 29.52 -1.12 -34.90
CA VAL A 30 28.60 -1.84 -34.02
C VAL A 30 27.37 -2.40 -34.73
N GLY A 31 27.21 -2.09 -36.01
CA GLY A 31 26.16 -2.64 -36.85
C GLY A 31 26.21 -2.09 -38.27
N THR A 32 25.40 -2.68 -39.15
CA THR A 32 25.24 -2.25 -40.54
C THR A 32 23.81 -2.46 -41.00
N GLU A 33 23.35 -1.64 -41.94
CA GLU A 33 22.06 -1.78 -42.61
C GLU A 33 22.24 -1.50 -44.10
N ALA A 34 21.75 -2.41 -44.96
CA ALA A 34 21.82 -2.24 -46.40
C ALA A 34 20.59 -1.47 -46.89
N ILE A 35 20.82 -0.46 -47.72
CA ILE A 35 19.77 0.27 -48.44
C ILE A 35 20.03 0.15 -49.94
N SER A 36 18.97 0.21 -50.74
CA SER A 36 19.05 0.11 -52.19
C SER A 36 18.15 1.13 -52.86
N GLY A 37 18.58 1.63 -54.01
CA GLY A 37 17.80 2.55 -54.81
C GLY A 37 18.45 2.82 -56.15
N ASN A 38 17.73 3.56 -56.98
CA ASN A 38 18.17 3.93 -58.32
C ASN A 38 19.14 5.11 -58.25
N VAL A 39 20.20 5.11 -59.07
CA VAL A 39 21.14 6.24 -59.17
C VAL A 39 20.38 7.57 -59.39
N GLY A 40 20.73 8.60 -58.62
CA GLY A 40 20.09 9.92 -58.67
C GLY A 40 18.81 10.05 -57.84
N THR A 41 18.32 8.97 -57.22
CA THR A 41 17.18 9.03 -56.29
C THR A 41 17.66 9.15 -54.84
N SER A 42 16.82 9.75 -53.99
CA SER A 42 17.10 9.92 -52.55
C SER A 42 16.27 8.94 -51.70
N PHE A 43 16.89 8.38 -50.67
CA PHE A 43 16.29 7.53 -49.65
C PHE A 43 16.28 8.25 -48.30
N ASP A 44 15.17 8.19 -47.57
CA ASP A 44 15.05 8.75 -46.23
C ASP A 44 15.69 7.80 -45.20
N ILE A 45 16.71 8.27 -44.48
CA ILE A 45 17.43 7.54 -43.43
C ILE A 45 17.23 8.14 -42.04
N SER A 46 16.23 9.02 -41.87
CA SER A 46 15.85 9.64 -40.60
C SER A 46 15.36 8.64 -39.54
N HIS A 47 15.09 7.39 -39.93
CA HIS A 47 14.68 6.29 -39.04
C HIS A 47 15.79 5.26 -38.74
N ALA A 48 16.90 5.27 -39.48
CA ALA A 48 18.07 4.41 -39.28
C ALA A 48 18.51 4.29 -37.80
N SER A 49 18.56 3.06 -37.27
CA SER A 49 18.92 2.81 -35.88
C SER A 49 19.51 1.40 -35.70
N VAL A 50 20.23 1.20 -34.60
CA VAL A 50 20.83 -0.10 -34.28
C VAL A 50 20.53 -0.50 -32.84
N SER A 51 20.17 -1.77 -32.63
CA SER A 51 19.79 -2.31 -31.33
C SER A 51 20.90 -2.14 -30.29
N GLY A 52 20.52 -1.72 -29.08
CA GLY A 52 21.45 -1.51 -27.96
C GLY A 52 22.20 -0.17 -28.00
N TYR A 53 21.91 0.71 -28.97
CA TYR A 53 22.52 2.03 -29.09
C TYR A 53 21.48 3.12 -29.35
N LYS A 54 21.85 4.37 -29.04
CA LYS A 54 21.10 5.58 -29.35
C LYS A 54 21.84 6.37 -30.43
N THR A 55 21.16 6.74 -31.50
CA THR A 55 21.73 7.58 -32.56
C THR A 55 22.07 8.97 -32.03
N THR A 56 23.31 9.41 -32.23
CA THR A 56 23.79 10.74 -31.83
C THR A 56 23.88 11.70 -33.01
N SER A 57 24.26 11.21 -34.19
CA SER A 57 24.30 12.00 -35.42
C SER A 57 24.08 11.13 -36.65
N ARG A 58 23.36 11.67 -37.63
CA ARG A 58 23.12 11.07 -38.93
C ARG A 58 22.68 12.12 -39.96
N PRO A 59 22.82 11.85 -41.26
CA PRO A 59 22.05 12.55 -42.28
C PRO A 59 20.57 12.16 -42.19
N THR A 60 19.69 13.00 -42.76
CA THR A 60 18.25 12.69 -42.90
C THR A 60 17.94 11.93 -44.17
N SER A 61 18.72 12.15 -45.24
CA SER A 61 18.54 11.47 -46.52
C SER A 61 19.89 11.08 -47.15
N TYR A 62 19.83 10.15 -48.10
CA TYR A 62 20.98 9.70 -48.87
C TYR A 62 20.63 9.60 -50.35
N THR A 63 21.44 10.17 -51.24
CA THR A 63 21.25 10.08 -52.70
C THR A 63 22.22 9.04 -53.28
N PHE A 64 21.68 8.06 -54.01
CA PHE A 64 22.49 7.03 -54.64
C PHE A 64 23.28 7.59 -55.83
N THR A 65 24.57 7.24 -55.88
CA THR A 65 25.49 7.56 -56.98
C THR A 65 25.86 6.30 -57.75
N ALA A 66 26.54 6.45 -58.91
CA ALA A 66 27.03 5.32 -59.69
C ALA A 66 28.23 4.58 -59.07
N VAL A 67 28.76 5.07 -57.93
CA VAL A 67 29.89 4.46 -57.23
C VAL A 67 29.46 3.12 -56.61
N ALA A 68 30.29 2.08 -56.75
CA ALA A 68 30.07 0.80 -56.09
C ALA A 68 30.47 0.85 -54.60
N ASN A 69 29.86 0.01 -53.77
CA ASN A 69 30.18 -0.13 -52.33
C ASN A 69 30.06 1.19 -51.54
N GLN A 70 29.01 1.95 -51.80
CA GLN A 70 28.72 3.21 -51.11
C GLN A 70 28.50 2.99 -49.62
N THR A 71 28.99 3.91 -48.79
CA THR A 71 28.83 3.85 -47.33
C THR A 71 28.40 5.19 -46.73
N VAL A 72 27.49 5.14 -45.77
CA VAL A 72 27.07 6.29 -44.96
C VAL A 72 27.36 5.99 -43.51
N THR A 73 28.11 6.86 -42.85
CA THR A 73 28.42 6.68 -41.42
C THR A 73 27.32 7.27 -40.54
N ILE A 74 26.84 6.48 -39.59
CA ILE A 74 25.88 6.90 -38.56
C ILE A 74 26.57 6.79 -37.21
N HIS A 75 26.62 7.90 -36.47
CA HIS A 75 27.21 7.92 -35.14
C HIS A 75 26.18 7.55 -34.08
N VAL A 76 26.57 6.65 -33.19
CA VAL A 76 25.72 6.14 -32.11
C VAL A 76 26.47 6.12 -30.78
N THR A 77 25.73 6.06 -29.67
CA THR A 77 26.28 5.81 -28.32
C THR A 77 25.56 4.65 -27.68
N LYS A 78 26.27 3.86 -26.86
CA LYS A 78 25.68 2.66 -26.24
C LYS A 78 24.51 3.07 -25.34
N ALA A 79 23.37 2.42 -25.54
CA ALA A 79 22.21 2.67 -24.70
C ALA A 79 22.52 2.21 -23.26
N PRO A 80 22.06 2.95 -22.24
CA PRO A 80 22.30 2.57 -20.86
C PRO A 80 21.64 1.23 -20.55
N THR A 81 22.37 0.36 -19.85
CA THR A 81 21.80 -0.87 -19.30
C THR A 81 20.88 -0.51 -18.13
N ILE A 82 19.61 -0.87 -18.20
CA ILE A 82 18.64 -0.62 -17.12
C ILE A 82 18.74 -1.73 -16.08
N ALA A 83 18.97 -1.32 -14.83
CA ALA A 83 18.94 -2.18 -13.65
C ALA A 83 17.64 -1.95 -12.85
N ARG A 84 17.28 -2.94 -12.04
CA ARG A 84 16.11 -2.91 -11.16
C ARG A 84 16.54 -3.15 -9.72
N ALA A 85 15.92 -2.43 -8.81
CA ALA A 85 16.03 -2.66 -7.38
C ALA A 85 14.65 -2.59 -6.72
N THR A 86 14.56 -3.01 -5.47
CA THR A 86 13.33 -2.94 -4.68
C THR A 86 13.61 -2.25 -3.37
N LEU A 87 12.86 -1.19 -3.08
CA LEU A 87 12.79 -0.62 -1.74
C LEU A 87 11.97 -1.55 -0.87
N VAL A 88 12.49 -1.91 0.30
CA VAL A 88 11.86 -2.85 1.24
C VAL A 88 11.63 -2.10 2.55
N TYR A 89 10.39 -1.70 2.78
CA TYR A 89 10.00 -0.96 3.97
C TYR A 89 9.85 -1.90 5.15
N THR A 90 10.72 -1.76 6.15
CA THR A 90 10.88 -2.73 7.23
C THR A 90 10.79 -2.05 8.59
N THR A 91 10.01 -2.63 9.50
CA THR A 91 9.91 -2.13 10.89
C THR A 91 11.16 -2.49 11.69
N LYS A 92 11.35 -1.86 12.86
CA LYS A 92 12.43 -2.23 13.81
C LYS A 92 12.46 -3.71 14.20
N ARG A 93 11.33 -4.42 14.09
CA ARG A 93 11.22 -5.86 14.38
C ARG A 93 11.52 -6.77 13.18
N GLY A 94 11.95 -6.20 12.05
CA GLY A 94 12.24 -6.96 10.82
C GLY A 94 11.01 -7.30 9.97
N LEU A 95 9.80 -6.89 10.37
CA LEU A 95 8.59 -7.11 9.56
C LEU A 95 8.60 -6.19 8.34
N VAL A 96 8.47 -6.78 7.15
CA VAL A 96 8.27 -6.06 5.88
C VAL A 96 6.81 -5.64 5.77
N VAL A 97 6.57 -4.34 5.59
CA VAL A 97 5.22 -3.75 5.56
C VAL A 97 4.82 -3.23 4.19
N ALA A 98 5.80 -2.97 3.32
CA ALA A 98 5.59 -2.60 1.92
C ALA A 98 6.86 -2.84 1.10
N THR A 99 6.69 -2.91 -0.22
CA THR A 99 7.78 -2.95 -1.18
C THR A 99 7.46 -2.04 -2.36
N GLU A 100 8.48 -1.40 -2.93
CA GLU A 100 8.33 -0.51 -4.08
C GLU A 100 9.43 -0.81 -5.11
N PRO A 101 9.08 -1.13 -6.38
CA PRO A 101 10.07 -1.34 -7.42
C PRO A 101 10.63 0.00 -7.90
N ILE A 102 11.96 0.05 -8.07
CA ILE A 102 12.67 1.19 -8.66
C ILE A 102 13.55 0.71 -9.82
N ASN A 103 13.77 1.59 -10.79
CA ASN A 103 14.59 1.32 -11.97
C ASN A 103 15.50 2.50 -12.28
N GLY A 104 16.60 2.22 -12.97
CA GLY A 104 17.57 3.24 -13.38
C GLY A 104 18.68 2.63 -14.20
N ALA A 105 19.46 3.47 -14.87
CA ALA A 105 20.65 3.02 -15.58
C ALA A 105 21.71 2.52 -14.59
N VAL A 106 22.45 1.47 -14.95
CA VAL A 106 23.62 1.03 -14.17
C VAL A 106 24.57 2.22 -13.96
N GLY A 107 24.98 2.43 -12.71
CA GLY A 107 25.86 3.52 -12.29
C GLY A 107 25.14 4.84 -11.97
N GLN A 108 23.87 4.99 -12.35
CA GLN A 108 23.03 6.13 -11.99
C GLN A 108 22.67 6.06 -10.50
N SER A 109 22.67 7.22 -9.84
CA SER A 109 22.11 7.38 -8.49
C SER A 109 20.73 8.04 -8.57
N ILE A 110 19.83 7.63 -7.68
CA ILE A 110 18.52 8.26 -7.48
C ILE A 110 18.40 8.78 -6.05
N ASP A 111 17.55 9.78 -5.89
CA ASP A 111 17.17 10.34 -4.60
C ASP A 111 16.02 9.50 -3.99
N LEU A 112 16.17 9.16 -2.71
CA LEU A 112 15.21 8.40 -1.90
C LEU A 112 14.65 9.22 -0.72
N THR A 113 14.96 10.51 -0.62
CA THR A 113 14.50 11.37 0.50
C THR A 113 12.98 11.42 0.65
N HIS A 114 12.23 11.22 -0.44
CA HIS A 114 10.77 11.20 -0.45
C HIS A 114 10.17 9.78 -0.44
N ALA A 115 11.00 8.75 -0.39
CA ALA A 115 10.53 7.36 -0.32
C ALA A 115 9.79 7.11 0.99
N SER A 116 8.52 6.68 0.89
CA SER A 116 7.62 6.53 2.01
C SER A 116 6.54 5.49 1.72
N THR A 117 5.87 5.02 2.78
CA THR A 117 4.77 4.08 2.65
C THR A 117 3.62 4.41 3.59
N VAL A 118 2.39 4.15 3.14
CA VAL A 118 1.16 4.58 3.82
C VAL A 118 1.07 3.94 5.21
N GLY A 119 0.70 4.74 6.21
CA GLY A 119 0.55 4.27 7.60
C GLY A 119 1.88 4.15 8.37
N TYR A 120 3.01 4.49 7.76
CA TYR A 120 4.32 4.46 8.39
C TYR A 120 5.11 5.73 8.10
N GLN A 121 6.01 6.06 9.03
CA GLN A 121 6.98 7.14 8.89
C GLN A 121 8.36 6.53 8.60
N THR A 122 9.02 6.99 7.54
CA THR A 122 10.40 6.64 7.21
C THR A 122 11.34 7.18 8.30
N ALA A 123 12.23 6.32 8.80
CA ALA A 123 13.18 6.71 9.83
C ALA A 123 14.27 7.62 9.27
N SER A 124 14.81 8.52 10.10
CA SER A 124 15.93 9.40 9.71
C SER A 124 17.20 8.64 9.35
N THR A 125 17.33 7.39 9.77
CA THR A 125 18.45 6.50 9.41
C THR A 125 18.27 5.82 8.05
N ALA A 126 17.16 6.07 7.34
CA ALA A 126 16.94 5.50 6.03
C ALA A 126 17.95 6.06 5.01
N PRO A 127 18.41 5.26 4.04
CA PRO A 127 19.26 5.75 2.98
C PRO A 127 18.54 6.82 2.16
N THR A 128 19.22 7.93 1.87
CA THR A 128 18.69 9.04 1.08
C THR A 128 19.04 8.95 -0.40
N THR A 129 19.96 8.06 -0.77
CA THR A 129 20.32 7.83 -2.16
C THR A 129 20.58 6.36 -2.42
N TYR A 130 20.38 5.93 -3.67
CA TYR A 130 20.72 4.60 -4.13
C TYR A 130 21.38 4.64 -5.49
N ARG A 131 22.52 3.95 -5.64
CA ARG A 131 23.22 3.79 -6.90
C ARG A 131 22.96 2.41 -7.50
N PHE A 132 22.42 2.38 -8.71
CA PHE A 132 22.16 1.13 -9.42
C PHE A 132 23.47 0.43 -9.82
N THR A 133 23.49 -0.89 -9.66
CA THR A 133 24.61 -1.75 -10.04
C THR A 133 24.17 -2.81 -11.06
N GLN A 134 25.12 -3.60 -11.55
CA GLN A 134 24.86 -4.76 -12.41
C GLN A 134 24.25 -5.96 -11.65
N ALA A 135 24.19 -5.91 -10.32
CA ALA A 135 23.71 -7.02 -9.52
C ALA A 135 22.22 -7.31 -9.81
N THR A 136 21.85 -8.59 -9.75
CA THR A 136 20.45 -9.01 -9.79
C THR A 136 19.84 -8.93 -8.38
N ASN A 137 18.51 -8.82 -8.29
CA ASN A 137 17.77 -8.82 -7.01
C ASN A 137 18.24 -7.76 -5.99
N GLN A 138 18.64 -6.60 -6.49
CA GLN A 138 19.06 -5.46 -5.66
C GLN A 138 17.94 -5.04 -4.71
N ARG A 139 18.27 -4.86 -3.42
CA ARG A 139 17.32 -4.44 -2.38
C ARG A 139 17.88 -3.30 -1.56
N VAL A 140 17.03 -2.34 -1.24
CA VAL A 140 17.33 -1.21 -0.36
C VAL A 140 16.39 -1.29 0.83
N THR A 141 16.93 -1.43 2.04
CA THR A 141 16.10 -1.49 3.24
C THR A 141 15.74 -0.08 3.68
N MET A 142 14.44 0.21 3.72
CA MET A 142 13.87 1.46 4.18
C MET A 142 13.31 1.26 5.60
N PRO A 143 14.04 1.62 6.66
CA PRO A 143 13.54 1.48 8.03
C PRO A 143 12.36 2.42 8.26
N VAL A 144 11.26 1.88 8.82
CA VAL A 144 10.03 2.62 9.09
C VAL A 144 9.48 2.37 10.50
N SER A 145 8.68 3.31 11.00
CA SER A 145 7.92 3.18 12.25
C SER A 145 6.42 3.43 12.03
N PRO A 146 5.52 2.71 12.73
CA PRO A 146 4.09 2.93 12.59
C PRO A 146 3.66 4.36 12.95
N THR A 147 2.83 4.96 12.10
CA THR A 147 2.24 6.28 12.35
C THR A 147 0.92 6.13 13.10
N ALA A 148 0.63 7.05 14.01
CA ALA A 148 -0.67 7.14 14.68
C ALA A 148 -1.75 7.62 13.70
N GLN A 149 -2.88 6.92 13.67
CA GLN A 149 -4.02 7.22 12.82
C GLN A 149 -5.28 7.46 13.66
N GLY A 150 -6.06 8.46 13.27
CA GLY A 150 -7.34 8.76 13.90
C GLY A 150 -8.45 7.81 13.45
N ILE A 151 -9.26 7.34 14.40
CA ILE A 151 -10.45 6.55 14.12
C ILE A 151 -11.62 7.00 14.97
N THR A 152 -12.80 7.07 14.35
CA THR A 152 -14.06 7.28 15.07
C THR A 152 -14.74 5.95 15.34
N VAL A 153 -14.84 5.56 16.61
CA VAL A 153 -15.60 4.39 17.06
C VAL A 153 -17.02 4.83 17.39
N SER A 154 -18.00 4.33 16.64
CA SER A 154 -19.42 4.60 16.84
C SER A 154 -20.12 3.39 17.45
N TYR A 155 -20.74 3.58 18.61
CA TYR A 155 -21.43 2.54 19.36
C TYR A 155 -22.92 2.54 19.03
N TYR A 156 -23.49 1.36 18.77
CA TYR A 156 -24.89 1.17 18.38
C TYR A 156 -25.58 0.16 19.29
N SER A 157 -26.78 0.52 19.78
CA SER A 157 -27.71 -0.40 20.43
C SER A 157 -28.87 -0.65 19.48
N GLY A 158 -28.91 -1.83 18.87
CA GLY A 158 -29.74 -2.06 17.69
C GLY A 158 -29.36 -1.08 16.56
N ASN A 159 -30.33 -0.34 16.04
CA ASN A 159 -30.12 0.64 14.96
C ASN A 159 -29.78 2.06 15.46
N LYS A 160 -29.85 2.31 16.77
CA LYS A 160 -29.61 3.64 17.35
C LYS A 160 -28.14 3.81 17.73
N ARG A 161 -27.48 4.86 17.22
CA ARG A 161 -26.15 5.25 17.70
C ARG A 161 -26.28 5.86 19.10
N VAL A 162 -25.57 5.28 20.06
CA VAL A 162 -25.67 5.67 21.48
C VAL A 162 -24.43 6.41 21.98
N SER A 163 -23.28 6.25 21.33
CA SER A 163 -22.05 6.98 21.68
C SER A 163 -21.08 7.03 20.51
N ARG A 164 -20.08 7.93 20.60
CA ARG A 164 -18.92 8.02 19.70
C ARG A 164 -17.67 8.32 20.52
N ALA A 165 -16.55 7.72 20.14
CA ALA A 165 -15.22 8.01 20.66
C ALA A 165 -14.24 8.22 19.50
N PHE A 166 -13.31 9.16 19.65
CA PHE A 166 -12.19 9.33 18.73
C PHE A 166 -10.93 8.82 19.41
N GLU A 167 -10.18 7.97 18.72
CA GLU A 167 -8.97 7.34 19.23
C GLU A 167 -7.82 7.53 18.23
N LEU A 168 -6.61 7.72 18.76
CA LEU A 168 -5.38 7.70 17.98
C LEU A 168 -4.70 6.34 18.19
N VAL A 169 -4.59 5.55 17.13
CA VAL A 169 -4.05 4.18 17.18
C VAL A 169 -2.96 4.04 16.13
N LYS A 170 -1.80 3.48 16.50
CA LYS A 170 -0.73 3.27 15.52
C LYS A 170 -1.09 2.15 14.56
N THR A 171 -0.60 2.24 13.32
CA THR A 171 -0.71 1.16 12.33
C THR A 171 -0.24 -0.17 12.91
N GLY A 172 -1.04 -1.22 12.72
CA GLY A 172 -0.77 -2.56 13.22
C GLY A 172 -1.13 -2.78 14.70
N GLU A 173 -1.39 -1.74 15.48
CA GLU A 173 -1.85 -1.89 16.87
C GLU A 173 -3.35 -2.22 16.94
N THR A 174 -3.75 -2.90 18.03
CA THR A 174 -5.15 -3.23 18.29
C THR A 174 -5.91 -1.98 18.69
N ILE A 175 -7.06 -1.76 18.07
CA ILE A 175 -7.94 -0.63 18.37
C ILE A 175 -8.60 -0.88 19.74
N PRO A 176 -8.40 0.02 20.72
CA PRO A 176 -9.07 -0.12 22.01
C PRO A 176 -10.57 0.12 21.82
N VAL A 177 -11.39 -0.86 22.20
CA VAL A 177 -12.85 -0.74 22.18
C VAL A 177 -13.36 -0.92 23.61
N LYS A 178 -13.90 0.15 24.20
CA LYS A 178 -14.45 0.17 25.55
C LYS A 178 -15.93 0.52 25.51
N ALA A 179 -16.77 -0.22 26.23
CA ALA A 179 -18.19 0.09 26.27
C ALA A 179 -18.43 1.48 26.90
N PRO A 180 -19.33 2.31 26.35
CA PRO A 180 -19.74 3.56 26.98
C PRO A 180 -20.55 3.28 28.25
N LEU A 181 -20.62 4.27 29.15
CA LEU A 181 -21.28 4.15 30.44
C LEU A 181 -22.72 3.61 30.31
N GLY A 182 -23.04 2.58 31.08
CA GLY A 182 -24.37 1.98 31.12
C GLY A 182 -24.68 1.00 29.98
N TYR A 183 -23.68 0.64 29.18
CA TYR A 183 -23.74 -0.35 28.12
C TYR A 183 -22.67 -1.43 28.31
N ARG A 184 -22.87 -2.59 27.69
CA ARG A 184 -21.86 -3.65 27.55
C ARG A 184 -21.64 -3.96 26.07
N LEU A 185 -20.44 -4.38 25.69
CA LEU A 185 -20.16 -4.86 24.34
C LEU A 185 -20.95 -6.14 24.07
N VAL A 186 -21.58 -6.24 22.89
CA VAL A 186 -22.23 -7.49 22.44
C VAL A 186 -21.16 -8.53 22.13
N LYS A 187 -20.10 -8.10 21.46
CA LYS A 187 -18.90 -8.89 21.15
C LYS A 187 -17.69 -7.97 21.17
N GLN A 188 -16.58 -8.48 21.67
CA GLN A 188 -15.31 -7.77 21.60
C GLN A 188 -14.77 -7.85 20.17
N ALA A 189 -14.78 -6.72 19.45
CA ALA A 189 -14.15 -6.61 18.15
C ALA A 189 -12.65 -6.33 18.35
N GLN A 190 -11.81 -7.36 18.30
CA GLN A 190 -10.36 -7.17 18.18
C GLN A 190 -10.05 -6.88 16.72
N ARG A 191 -9.84 -5.61 16.40
CA ARG A 191 -9.38 -5.17 15.07
C ARG A 191 -8.09 -4.40 15.23
N THR A 192 -7.16 -4.60 14.32
CA THR A 192 -5.95 -3.80 14.24
C THR A 192 -6.14 -2.61 13.30
N MET A 193 -5.36 -1.56 13.49
CA MET A 193 -5.35 -0.40 12.60
C MET A 193 -4.66 -0.76 11.28
N PRO A 194 -5.35 -0.78 10.13
CA PRO A 194 -4.69 -1.02 8.85
C PRO A 194 -3.88 0.20 8.42
N ALA A 195 -2.90 0.00 7.53
CA ALA A 195 -2.06 1.08 7.01
C ALA A 195 -2.85 2.24 6.39
N LYS A 196 -3.96 1.95 5.70
CA LYS A 196 -4.83 2.95 5.06
C LYS A 196 -5.84 3.62 6.02
N GLY A 197 -5.89 3.20 7.28
CA GLY A 197 -6.88 3.66 8.24
C GLY A 197 -8.25 2.99 8.08
N LEU A 198 -9.13 3.21 9.06
CA LEU A 198 -10.44 2.54 9.14
C LEU A 198 -11.65 3.48 9.03
N GLY A 199 -11.46 4.80 8.92
CA GLY A 199 -12.54 5.79 8.80
C GLY A 199 -13.50 5.76 10.01
N GLN A 200 -14.51 4.89 9.96
CA GLN A 200 -15.46 4.65 11.05
C GLN A 200 -15.53 3.17 11.45
N LEU A 201 -15.38 2.91 12.74
CA LEU A 201 -15.61 1.58 13.32
C LEU A 201 -16.99 1.54 13.99
N ARG A 202 -17.86 0.62 13.55
CA ARG A 202 -19.17 0.39 14.18
C ARG A 202 -19.07 -0.74 15.19
N VAL A 203 -19.50 -0.48 16.42
CA VAL A 203 -19.45 -1.44 17.54
C VAL A 203 -20.84 -1.63 18.12
N ALA A 204 -21.29 -2.88 18.20
CA ALA A 204 -22.58 -3.22 18.79
C ALA A 204 -22.48 -3.31 20.33
N VAL A 205 -23.42 -2.66 21.00
CA VAL A 205 -23.56 -2.65 22.46
C VAL A 205 -25.00 -2.96 22.87
N THR A 206 -25.19 -3.51 24.06
CA THR A 206 -26.51 -3.67 24.68
C THR A 206 -26.59 -2.83 25.94
N GLN A 207 -27.73 -2.18 26.17
CA GLN A 207 -28.00 -1.43 27.39
C GLN A 207 -28.01 -2.37 28.59
N GLN A 208 -27.31 -1.99 29.67
CA GLN A 208 -27.43 -2.67 30.95
C GLN A 208 -28.71 -2.18 31.64
N THR A 209 -29.66 -3.08 31.88
CA THR A 209 -30.90 -2.80 32.60
C THR A 209 -30.64 -2.54 34.09
N GLY A 210 -31.53 -1.81 34.76
CA GLY A 210 -31.33 -1.32 36.14
C GLY A 210 -30.95 -2.40 37.15
N TRP A 211 -31.52 -3.60 37.04
CA TRP A 211 -31.17 -4.76 37.88
C TRP A 211 -29.71 -5.25 37.69
N ALA A 212 -29.18 -5.17 36.47
CA ALA A 212 -27.78 -5.51 36.20
C ALA A 212 -26.80 -4.45 36.74
N ARG A 213 -27.24 -3.19 36.87
CA ARG A 213 -26.45 -2.10 37.49
C ARG A 213 -26.49 -2.17 39.02
N LEU A 214 -27.64 -2.52 39.59
CA LEU A 214 -27.82 -2.71 41.03
C LEU A 214 -27.04 -3.93 41.53
N SER A 215 -27.16 -5.09 40.88
CA SER A 215 -26.45 -6.33 41.27
C SER A 215 -24.92 -6.27 41.19
N ALA A 216 -24.36 -5.34 40.42
CA ALA A 216 -22.91 -5.09 40.33
C ALA A 216 -22.39 -4.09 41.40
N SER A 217 -23.28 -3.46 42.17
CA SER A 217 -22.92 -2.51 43.22
C SER A 217 -22.73 -3.23 44.56
N SER A 218 -21.60 -3.01 45.23
CA SER A 218 -21.37 -3.55 46.58
C SER A 218 -22.39 -3.02 47.60
N LEU A 219 -22.82 -1.78 47.44
CA LEU A 219 -23.82 -1.14 48.31
C LEU A 219 -25.21 -1.78 48.19
N PHE A 220 -25.55 -2.32 47.01
CA PHE A 220 -26.82 -3.03 46.81
C PHE A 220 -26.87 -4.33 47.60
N TRP A 221 -25.78 -5.11 47.59
CA TRP A 221 -25.69 -6.34 48.39
C TRP A 221 -25.70 -6.05 49.89
N SER A 222 -25.07 -4.97 50.35
CA SER A 222 -25.15 -4.54 51.75
C SER A 222 -26.60 -4.25 52.18
N LEU A 223 -27.38 -3.60 51.32
CA LEU A 223 -28.79 -3.30 51.56
C LEU A 223 -29.66 -4.56 51.56
N VAL A 224 -29.40 -5.51 50.65
CA VAL A 224 -30.08 -6.80 50.59
C VAL A 224 -29.82 -7.63 51.85
N VAL A 225 -28.57 -7.66 52.34
CA VAL A 225 -28.23 -8.35 53.59
C VAL A 225 -28.89 -7.68 54.80
N ALA A 226 -28.90 -6.35 54.88
CA ALA A 226 -29.55 -5.61 55.97
C ALA A 226 -31.06 -5.89 56.03
N ILE A 227 -31.74 -5.87 54.87
CA ILE A 227 -33.17 -6.20 54.78
C ILE A 227 -33.41 -7.67 55.17
N GLY A 228 -32.53 -8.59 54.73
CA GLY A 228 -32.59 -10.00 55.11
C GLY A 228 -32.50 -10.23 56.62
N LEU A 229 -31.61 -9.51 57.32
CA LEU A 229 -31.48 -9.59 58.78
C LEU A 229 -32.72 -9.06 59.50
N ILE A 230 -33.30 -7.95 59.03
CA ILE A 230 -34.53 -7.39 59.61
C ILE A 230 -35.69 -8.38 59.45
N LEU A 231 -35.83 -9.00 58.28
CA LEU A 231 -36.88 -10.00 58.04
C LEU A 231 -36.65 -11.28 58.85
N TRP A 232 -35.41 -11.71 59.02
CA TRP A 232 -35.05 -12.86 59.85
C TRP A 232 -35.44 -12.64 61.31
N ASP A 233 -35.15 -11.46 61.85
CA ASP A 233 -35.47 -11.08 63.23
C ASP A 233 -36.99 -11.03 63.49
N GLN A 234 -37.75 -10.49 62.53
CA GLN A 234 -39.23 -10.49 62.59
C GLN A 234 -39.81 -11.92 62.55
N ILE A 235 -39.23 -12.82 61.76
CA ILE A 235 -39.66 -14.23 61.67
C ILE A 235 -39.31 -14.99 62.95
N ALA A 236 -38.13 -14.76 63.53
CA ALA A 236 -37.71 -15.35 64.80
C ALA A 236 -38.65 -14.92 65.94
N GLY A 237 -38.93 -13.63 66.04
CA GLY A 237 -39.89 -13.08 67.02
C GLY A 237 -41.30 -13.66 66.84
N TYR A 238 -41.78 -13.80 65.60
CA TYR A 238 -43.07 -14.42 65.32
C TYR A 238 -43.13 -15.90 65.75
N ARG A 239 -42.04 -16.65 65.57
CA ARG A 239 -41.96 -18.07 66.00
C ARG A 239 -41.97 -18.21 67.52
N GLU A 240 -41.25 -17.35 68.23
CA GLU A 240 -41.26 -17.34 69.69
C GLU A 240 -42.62 -16.96 70.26
N PHE A 241 -43.28 -15.96 69.66
CA PHE A 241 -44.64 -15.58 70.03
C PHE A 241 -45.63 -16.74 69.85
N LYS A 242 -45.54 -17.46 68.72
CA LYS A 242 -46.40 -18.62 68.43
C LYS A 242 -46.09 -19.83 69.32
N ALA A 243 -44.84 -19.99 69.77
CA ALA A 243 -44.46 -21.03 70.74
C ALA A 243 -45.00 -20.72 72.15
N LYS A 244 -44.92 -19.46 72.59
CA LYS A 244 -45.50 -19.02 73.88
C LYS A 244 -47.02 -19.13 73.89
N SER A 245 -47.71 -18.77 72.81
CA SER A 245 -49.18 -18.90 72.74
C SER A 245 -49.66 -20.36 72.81
N LYS A 246 -48.92 -21.31 72.22
CA LYS A 246 -49.20 -22.76 72.36
C LYS A 246 -48.94 -23.29 73.77
N SER A 247 -47.91 -22.81 74.47
CA SER A 247 -47.65 -23.24 75.86
C SER A 247 -48.74 -22.76 76.82
N LYS A 248 -49.21 -21.51 76.66
CA LYS A 248 -50.24 -20.91 77.51
C LYS A 248 -51.62 -21.56 77.32
N SER A 249 -51.91 -22.05 76.11
CA SER A 249 -53.13 -22.80 75.80
C SER A 249 -53.14 -24.22 76.38
N LYS A 250 -51.98 -24.87 76.52
CA LYS A 250 -51.88 -26.19 77.15
C LYS A 250 -51.99 -26.13 78.68
N GLU A 251 -51.50 -25.05 79.28
CA GLU A 251 -51.57 -24.84 80.73
C GLU A 251 -53.00 -24.49 81.21
N SER A 252 -53.85 -23.94 80.33
CA SER A 252 -55.27 -23.69 80.61
C SER A 252 -56.20 -24.90 80.42
N GLU A 253 -55.74 -25.98 79.80
CA GLU A 253 -56.50 -27.25 79.68
C GLU A 253 -56.17 -28.27 80.80
N MET A 254 -55.17 -27.98 81.65
CA MET A 254 -54.79 -28.81 82.80
C MET A 254 -55.29 -28.27 84.16
N LYS A 255 -56.26 -27.34 84.15
CA LYS A 255 -56.94 -26.85 85.35
C LYS A 255 -58.42 -27.14 85.30
#